data_AF-A0A535PGS6-F1
#
_entry.id   AF-A0A535PGS6-F1
#
_cell.length_a   1.000
_cell.length_b   1.000
_cell.length_c   1.000
_cell.angle_alpha   90.00
_cell.angle_beta   90.00
_cell.angle_gamma   90.00
#
_symmetry.space_group_name_H-M   'P 1'
#
loop_
_entity.id
_entity.type
_entity.pdbx_description
1 polymer ?
#
loop_
_entity_poly.entity_id
_entity_poly.type
_entity_poly.pdbx_seq_one_letter_code
_entity_poly.pdbx_strand_id
1 'polypeptide(L)' 'MKSGVLVLAALLLLVGLVWMGQGLGYVKGSFMTGQMLWFWIGLACVIGAGILAGVRRAIR' A
#
# COMPACT_ATOMS: atom_id res chain seq x y z
N MET A 1 -5.03 9.76 -19.23
CA MET A 1 -4.47 9.99 -17.87
C MET A 1 -5.43 9.68 -16.70
N LYS A 2 -6.77 9.73 -16.88
CA LYS A 2 -7.78 9.52 -15.80
C LYS A 2 -7.75 8.14 -15.10
N SER A 3 -7.24 7.12 -15.78
CA SER A 3 -7.13 5.74 -15.27
C SER A 3 -5.84 5.50 -14.49
N GLY A 4 -4.75 6.20 -14.85
CA GLY A 4 -3.42 5.97 -14.25
C GLY A 4 -3.40 6.19 -12.73
N VAL A 5 -4.11 7.20 -12.23
CA VAL A 5 -4.18 7.48 -10.79
C VAL A 5 -4.91 6.37 -10.02
N LEU A 6 -5.96 5.78 -10.59
CA LEU A 6 -6.62 4.63 -9.94
C LEU A 6 -5.75 3.40 -9.96
N VAL A 7 -5.08 3.14 -11.09
CA VAL A 7 -4.17 2.00 -11.21
C VAL A 7 -3.05 2.14 -10.17
N LEU A 8 -2.45 3.32 -10.05
CA LEU A 8 -1.42 3.59 -9.04
C LEU A 8 -1.94 3.42 -7.61
N ALA A 9 -3.13 3.96 -7.29
CA ALA A 9 -3.74 3.81 -5.98
C ALA A 9 -4.01 2.33 -5.65
N ALA A 10 -4.52 1.55 -6.61
CA ALA A 10 -4.75 0.13 -6.42
C ALA A 10 -3.45 -0.65 -6.20
N LEU A 11 -2.40 -0.35 -6.99
CA LEU A 11 -1.10 -0.99 -6.81
C LEU A 11 -0.48 -0.66 -5.45
N LEU A 12 -0.52 0.60 -5.02
CA LEU A 12 -0.04 1.02 -3.70
C LEU A 12 -0.79 0.32 -2.57
N LEU A 13 -2.11 0.18 -2.71
CA LEU A 13 -2.93 -0.52 -1.73
C LEU A 13 -2.52 -1.99 -1.63
N LEU A 14 -2.42 -2.69 -2.77
CA LEU A 14 -2.07 -4.11 -2.80
C LEU A 14 -0.66 -4.37 -2.26
N VAL A 15 0.33 -3.61 -2.72
CA VAL A 15 1.71 -3.72 -2.24
C VAL A 15 1.81 -3.37 -0.75
N GLY A 16 1.12 -2.32 -0.33
CA GLY A 16 1.07 -1.90 1.07
C GLY A 16 0.53 -3.00 1.99
N LEU A 17 -0.56 -3.66 1.60
CA LEU A 17 -1.13 -4.78 2.34
C LEU A 17 -0.17 -5.98 2.43
N VAL A 18 0.57 -6.27 1.35
CA VAL A 18 1.59 -7.33 1.36
C VAL A 18 2.71 -7.00 2.34
N TRP A 19 3.25 -5.78 2.32
CA TRP A 19 4.30 -5.36 3.25
C TRP A 19 3.82 -5.31 4.70
N MET A 20 2.58 -4.90 4.95
CA MET A 20 1.96 -5.03 6.28
C MET A 20 1.91 -6.48 6.74
N GLY A 21 1.43 -7.39 5.87
CA GLY A 21 1.41 -8.82 6.15
C GLY A 21 2.80 -9.41 6.37
N GLN A 22 3.81 -8.95 5.64
CA GLN A 22 5.20 -9.37 5.86
C GLN A 22 5.73 -8.86 7.20
N GLY A 23 5.53 -7.59 7.53
CA GLY A 23 5.96 -7.02 8.80
C GLY A 23 5.36 -7.77 10.00
N LEU A 24 4.07 -8.11 9.93
CA LEU A 24 3.36 -8.91 10.95
C LEU A 24 3.75 -10.40 10.96
N GLY A 25 4.51 -10.87 9.98
CA GLY A 25 4.93 -12.27 9.89
C GLY A 25 3.89 -13.22 9.28
N TYR A 26 2.77 -12.69 8.75
CA TYR A 26 1.74 -13.47 8.06
C TYR A 26 2.18 -13.90 6.66
N VAL A 27 2.93 -13.05 5.96
CA VAL A 27 3.49 -13.34 4.63
C VAL A 27 4.98 -13.67 4.77
N LYS A 28 5.36 -14.88 4.33
CA LYS A 28 6.71 -15.47 4.50
C LYS A 28 7.44 -15.62 3.16
N GLY A 29 8.75 -15.88 3.22
CA GLY A 29 9.56 -16.20 2.04
C GLY A 29 10.51 -15.10 1.58
N SER A 30 10.65 -14.03 2.35
CA SER A 30 11.63 -12.97 2.10
C SER A 30 12.30 -12.52 3.41
N PHE A 31 13.35 -11.72 3.29
CA PHE A 31 14.03 -11.08 4.43
C PHE A 31 13.13 -10.09 5.20
N MET A 32 11.98 -9.73 4.63
CA MET A 32 11.08 -8.70 5.15
C MET A 32 10.17 -9.22 6.26
N THR A 33 9.96 -10.54 6.29
CA THR A 33 9.04 -11.22 7.19
C THR A 33 9.44 -11.02 8.66
N GLY A 34 8.48 -10.58 9.48
CA GLY A 34 8.65 -10.39 10.93
C GLY A 34 9.39 -9.12 11.33
N GLN A 35 9.75 -8.24 10.38
CA GLN A 35 10.35 -6.94 10.69
C GLN A 35 9.30 -5.83 10.64
N MET A 36 9.06 -5.17 11.79
CA MET A 36 8.07 -4.07 11.91
C MET A 36 8.33 -2.89 10.97
N LEU A 37 9.56 -2.71 10.47
CA LEU A 37 9.87 -1.73 9.43
C LEU A 37 8.92 -1.87 8.23
N TRP A 38 8.71 -3.08 7.73
CA TRP A 38 7.86 -3.33 6.56
C TRP A 38 6.38 -3.12 6.85
N PHE A 39 5.96 -3.32 8.11
CA PHE A 39 4.61 -2.95 8.52
C PHE A 39 4.36 -1.45 8.36
N TRP A 40 5.28 -0.61 8.86
CA TRP A 40 5.14 0.84 8.78
C TRP A 40 5.24 1.37 7.34
N ILE A 41 6.14 0.80 6.53
CA ILE A 41 6.21 1.14 5.09
C ILE A 41 4.90 0.76 4.40
N GLY A 42 4.39 -0.44 4.66
CA GLY A 42 3.12 -0.90 4.09
C GLY A 42 1.94 -0.02 4.49
N LEU A 43 1.86 0.37 5.77
CA LEU A 43 0.83 1.28 6.27
C LEU A 43 0.88 2.64 5.56
N ALA A 44 2.07 3.21 5.36
CA ALA A 44 2.23 4.45 4.61
C ALA A 44 1.73 4.32 3.16
N CYS A 45 1.99 3.19 2.49
CA CYS A 45 1.47 2.91 1.15
C CYS A 45 -0.07 2.84 1.13
N VAL A 46 -0.69 2.17 2.11
CA VAL A 46 -2.15 2.07 2.23
C VAL A 46 -2.79 3.45 2.45
N ILE A 47 -2.22 4.28 3.32
CA ILE A 47 -2.67 5.66 3.54
C ILE A 47 -2.53 6.49 2.26
N GLY A 48 -1.38 6.41 1.58
CA GLY A 48 -1.13 7.09 0.33
C GLY A 48 -2.12 6.71 -0.78
N ALA A 49 -2.47 5.42 -0.88
CA ALA A 49 -3.49 4.93 -1.81
C ALA A 49 -4.87 5.55 -1.52
N GLY A 50 -5.26 5.65 -0.24
CA GLY A 50 -6.50 6.29 0.18
C GLY A 50 -6.55 7.78 -0.17
N ILE A 51 -5.44 8.50 0.06
CA ILE A 51 -5.30 9.92 -0.29
C ILE A 51 -5.42 10.10 -1.81
N LEU A 52 -4.69 9.31 -2.62
CA LEU A 52 -4.73 9.39 -4.08
C LEU A 52 -6.14 9.12 -4.63
N ALA A 53 -6.83 8.12 -4.11
CA ALA A 53 -8.20 7.82 -4.49
C ALA A 53 -9.19 8.93 -4.07
N GLY A 54 -9.02 9.48 -2.86
CA GLY A 54 -9.84 10.56 -2.31
C GLY A 54 -9.67 11.88 -3.06
N VAL A 55 -8.43 12.31 -3.30
CA VAL A 55 -8.12 13.53 -4.09
C VAL A 55 -8.69 13.42 -5.50
N ARG A 56 -8.56 12.26 -6.14
CA ARG A 56 -9.18 12.03 -7.45
C ARG A 56 -10.71 12.18 -7.41
N ARG A 57 -11.35 11.72 -6.33
CA ARG A 57 -12.81 11.88 -6.16
C ARG A 57 -13.20 13.34 -5.95
N ALA A 58 -12.38 14.12 -5.25
CA ALA A 58 -12.65 15.53 -4.99
C ALA A 58 -12.49 16.44 -6.23
N ILE A 59 -11.65 16.05 -7.20
CA ILE A 59 -11.38 16.82 -8.43
C ILE A 59 -12.29 16.39 -9.61
N ARG A 60 -13.08 15.32 -9.43
CA ARG A 60 -14.07 14.87 -10.41
C ARG A 60 -15.38 15.64 -10.27
#